data_AF-A0A1E8F0Z8-F1
#
_entry.id   AF-A0A1E8F0Z8-F1
#
_cell.length_a   1.000
_cell.length_b   1.000
_cell.length_c   1.000
_cell.angle_alpha   90.00
_cell.angle_beta   90.00
_cell.angle_gamma   90.00
#
_symmetry.space_group_name_H-M   'P 1'
#
loop_
_entity.id
_entity.type
_entity.pdbx_description
1 polymer ?
#
loop_
_entity_poly.entity_id
_entity_poly.type
_entity_poly.pdbx_seq_one_letter_code
_entity_poly.pdbx_strand_id
1 'polypeptide(L)'
;MDFDDRILQLLNNDKISKYLDEKEKNNVIREFQKYKGKYEKYKTDKNAKILSYIIFYNVINKNDTLKKKKLENSKKKIFTIKNLASILKISEKSFSKLNKEIFNKNINVQKYNNKDKNLNEFKNINKIIKKYKRNTKAPNLTKKGLIAIFKINYEYLKFLYSDKTAIKIKEYLANVYMNLSLAGYNIEYSKLEELFGEYFKYLNIVVTDGRSSKDFVKIKDIYNNENFKVYIEFMR
;
A
#
# COMPACT_ATOMS: atom_id res chain seq x y z
N MET A 1 23.74 -19.18 -21.91
CA MET A 1 24.57 -18.76 -20.75
C MET A 1 23.93 -19.27 -19.48
N ASP A 2 24.72 -19.94 -18.66
CA ASP A 2 24.22 -20.60 -17.44
C ASP A 2 23.92 -19.59 -16.32
N PHE A 3 23.15 -20.01 -15.34
CA PHE A 3 22.80 -19.24 -14.16
C PHE A 3 24.04 -18.76 -13.39
N ASP A 4 25.02 -19.64 -13.20
CA ASP A 4 26.23 -19.34 -12.42
C ASP A 4 27.10 -18.29 -13.12
N ASP A 5 27.29 -18.42 -14.43
CA ASP A 5 27.97 -17.41 -15.26
C ASP A 5 27.30 -16.03 -15.17
N ARG A 6 25.97 -16.00 -15.08
CA ARG A 6 25.20 -14.76 -15.03
C ARG A 6 25.33 -14.04 -13.70
N ILE A 7 25.48 -14.79 -12.61
CA ILE A 7 25.78 -14.23 -11.29
C ILE A 7 27.17 -13.59 -11.32
N LEU A 8 28.16 -14.32 -11.82
CA LEU A 8 29.54 -13.83 -11.90
C LEU A 8 29.65 -12.59 -12.79
N GLN A 9 29.04 -12.60 -13.98
CA GLN A 9 29.00 -11.41 -14.84
C GLN A 9 28.34 -10.20 -14.17
N LEU A 10 27.28 -10.41 -13.40
CA LEU A 10 26.61 -9.33 -12.67
C LEU A 10 27.53 -8.76 -11.59
N LEU A 11 28.20 -9.61 -10.82
CA LEU A 11 29.09 -9.20 -9.73
C LEU A 11 30.40 -8.60 -10.20
N ASN A 12 30.83 -8.94 -11.42
CA ASN A 12 32.00 -8.36 -12.08
C ASN A 12 31.67 -7.07 -12.85
N ASN A 13 30.40 -6.65 -12.92
CA ASN A 13 30.06 -5.37 -13.52
C ASN A 13 30.64 -4.21 -12.71
N ASP A 14 31.43 -3.32 -13.32
CA ASP A 14 32.11 -2.20 -12.62
C ASP A 14 31.18 -1.30 -11.78
N LYS A 15 29.92 -1.16 -12.19
CA LYS A 15 28.93 -0.35 -11.46
C LYS A 15 28.40 -1.06 -10.21
N ILE A 16 28.72 -2.33 -10.02
CA ILE A 16 28.35 -3.19 -8.88
C ILE A 16 29.59 -3.60 -8.10
N SER A 17 30.62 -4.12 -8.78
CA SER A 17 31.81 -4.74 -8.21
C SER A 17 32.56 -3.81 -7.25
N LYS A 18 32.70 -2.53 -7.61
CA LYS A 18 33.38 -1.51 -6.78
C LYS A 18 32.70 -1.22 -5.44
N TYR A 19 31.47 -1.71 -5.26
CA TYR A 19 30.69 -1.51 -4.04
C TYR A 19 30.50 -2.79 -3.25
N LEU A 20 31.15 -3.89 -3.62
CA LEU A 20 31.08 -5.16 -2.90
C LEU A 20 32.49 -5.69 -2.65
N ASP A 21 32.84 -5.92 -1.39
CA ASP A 21 34.05 -6.68 -1.05
C ASP A 21 33.87 -8.17 -1.36
N GLU A 22 34.94 -8.96 -1.29
CA GLU A 22 34.86 -10.40 -1.62
C GLU A 22 33.92 -11.18 -0.70
N LYS A 23 33.87 -10.84 0.59
CA LYS A 23 32.99 -11.50 1.56
C LYS A 23 31.52 -11.21 1.25
N GLU A 24 31.21 -9.96 0.88
CA GLU A 24 29.89 -9.53 0.43
C GLU A 24 29.51 -10.20 -0.89
N LYS A 25 30.43 -10.28 -1.87
CA LYS A 25 30.21 -11.01 -3.13
C LYS A 25 29.85 -12.47 -2.88
N ASN A 26 30.62 -13.16 -2.04
CA ASN A 26 30.36 -14.56 -1.68
C ASN A 26 29.00 -14.74 -1.00
N ASN A 27 28.63 -13.81 -0.11
CA ASN A 27 27.31 -13.83 0.52
C ASN A 27 26.18 -13.60 -0.51
N VAL A 28 26.37 -12.67 -1.45
CA VAL A 28 25.41 -12.44 -2.53
C VAL A 28 25.27 -13.70 -3.38
N ILE A 29 26.37 -14.33 -3.81
CA ILE A 29 26.33 -15.58 -4.59
C ILE A 29 25.48 -16.63 -3.87
N ARG A 30 25.77 -16.89 -2.59
CA ARG A 30 25.02 -17.86 -1.77
C ARG A 30 23.52 -17.56 -1.69
N GLU A 31 23.14 -16.31 -1.47
CA GLU A 31 21.72 -15.92 -1.42
C GLU A 31 21.06 -15.94 -2.81
N PHE A 32 21.82 -15.63 -3.85
CA PHE A 32 21.35 -15.65 -5.23
C PHE A 32 21.02 -17.07 -5.68
N GLN A 33 21.81 -18.06 -5.28
CA GLN A 33 21.59 -19.48 -5.57
C GLN A 33 20.19 -19.97 -5.17
N LYS A 34 19.61 -19.43 -4.09
CA LYS A 34 18.24 -19.74 -3.65
C LYS A 34 17.16 -19.39 -4.68
N TYR A 35 17.49 -18.61 -5.71
CA TYR A 35 16.59 -18.20 -6.77
C TYR A 35 16.83 -18.92 -8.10
N LYS A 36 17.69 -19.94 -8.16
CA LYS A 36 17.96 -20.72 -9.39
C LYS A 36 16.67 -21.21 -10.06
N GLY A 37 15.75 -21.80 -9.29
CA GLY A 37 14.45 -22.24 -9.81
C GLY A 37 13.56 -21.10 -10.35
N LYS A 38 13.60 -19.91 -9.74
CA LYS A 38 12.88 -18.73 -10.28
C LYS A 38 13.56 -18.20 -11.53
N TYR A 39 14.88 -18.21 -11.57
CA TYR A 39 15.64 -17.77 -12.72
C TYR A 39 15.29 -18.63 -13.93
N GLU A 40 15.44 -19.95 -13.84
CA GLU A 40 15.13 -20.85 -14.97
C GLU A 40 13.66 -20.77 -15.40
N LYS A 41 12.72 -20.57 -14.46
CA LYS A 41 11.29 -20.41 -14.81
C LYS A 41 10.99 -19.16 -15.65
N TYR A 42 11.66 -18.04 -15.41
CA TYR A 42 11.38 -16.75 -16.06
C TYR A 42 12.44 -16.35 -17.11
N LYS A 43 13.51 -17.13 -17.24
CA LYS A 43 14.59 -16.90 -18.19
C LYS A 43 14.07 -17.18 -19.60
N THR A 44 14.03 -16.11 -20.38
CA THR A 44 13.99 -16.16 -21.84
C THR A 44 15.31 -15.64 -22.36
N ASP A 45 15.72 -16.04 -23.56
CA ASP A 45 17.03 -15.66 -24.13
C ASP A 45 17.25 -14.14 -24.13
N LYS A 46 16.18 -13.37 -24.35
CA LYS A 46 16.23 -11.90 -24.41
C LYS A 46 16.28 -11.22 -23.03
N ASN A 47 15.84 -11.88 -21.95
CA ASN A 47 15.64 -11.24 -20.64
C ASN A 47 16.51 -11.79 -19.51
N ALA A 48 17.37 -12.77 -19.78
CA ALA A 48 18.27 -13.40 -18.81
C ALA A 48 19.10 -12.39 -17.98
N LYS A 49 19.57 -11.31 -18.62
CA LYS A 49 20.32 -10.22 -17.95
C LYS A 49 19.43 -9.35 -17.06
N ILE A 50 18.21 -9.04 -17.49
CA ILE A 50 17.27 -8.24 -16.69
C ILE A 50 16.87 -9.03 -15.44
N LEU A 51 16.60 -10.33 -15.61
CA LEU A 51 16.22 -11.23 -14.54
C LEU A 51 17.30 -11.32 -13.45
N SER A 52 18.57 -11.40 -13.81
CA SER A 52 19.65 -11.48 -12.83
C SER A 52 19.74 -10.21 -11.95
N TYR A 53 19.52 -9.04 -12.53
CA TYR A 53 19.49 -7.76 -11.80
C TYR A 53 18.26 -7.62 -10.90
N ILE A 54 17.12 -8.19 -11.30
CA ILE A 54 15.92 -8.23 -10.45
C ILE A 54 16.14 -9.13 -9.25
N ILE A 55 16.73 -10.31 -9.45
CA ILE A 55 17.07 -11.22 -8.35
C ILE A 55 18.10 -10.55 -7.41
N PHE A 56 19.14 -9.95 -7.99
CA PHE A 56 20.15 -9.20 -7.24
C PHE A 56 19.50 -8.12 -6.35
N TYR A 57 18.59 -7.32 -6.89
CA TYR A 57 17.86 -6.32 -6.12
C TYR A 57 17.13 -6.92 -4.90
N ASN A 58 16.53 -8.10 -5.04
CA ASN A 58 15.84 -8.75 -3.92
C ASN A 58 16.81 -9.35 -2.90
N VAL A 59 17.94 -9.90 -3.34
CA VAL A 59 19.04 -10.34 -2.45
C VAL A 59 19.55 -9.17 -1.62
N ILE A 60 19.87 -8.04 -2.27
CA ILE A 60 20.34 -6.84 -1.59
C ILE A 60 19.30 -6.32 -0.58
N ASN A 61 18.00 -6.32 -0.92
CA ASN A 61 16.97 -5.84 0.01
C ASN A 61 16.75 -6.71 1.24
N LYS A 62 17.16 -7.99 1.21
CA LYS A 62 17.11 -8.89 2.36
C LYS A 62 18.31 -8.69 3.30
N ASN A 63 19.39 -8.08 2.82
CA ASN A 63 20.59 -7.83 3.59
C ASN A 63 20.65 -6.35 4.03
N ASP A 64 20.47 -6.09 5.33
CA ASP A 64 20.37 -4.72 5.84
C ASP A 64 21.64 -3.89 5.68
N THR A 65 22.82 -4.51 5.73
CA THR A 65 24.11 -3.86 5.48
C THR A 65 24.20 -3.40 4.03
N LEU A 66 23.95 -4.31 3.08
CA LEU A 66 24.02 -4.01 1.64
C LEU A 66 22.93 -3.01 1.21
N LYS A 67 21.72 -3.13 1.76
CA LYS A 67 20.59 -2.21 1.52
C LYS A 67 20.82 -0.79 2.01
N LYS A 68 21.66 -0.61 3.04
CA LYS A 68 22.00 0.70 3.62
C LYS A 68 23.25 1.32 2.99
N LYS A 69 23.97 0.60 2.13
CA LYS A 69 25.19 1.06 1.48
C LYS A 69 24.92 2.30 0.61
N LYS A 70 25.78 3.32 0.74
CA LYS A 70 25.63 4.66 0.15
C LYS A 70 26.79 4.99 -0.78
N LEU A 71 26.54 5.84 -1.78
CA LEU A 71 27.58 6.40 -2.61
C LEU A 71 28.54 7.23 -1.74
N GLU A 72 29.83 7.18 -2.06
CA GLU A 72 30.82 8.07 -1.44
C GLU A 72 30.37 9.53 -1.57
N ASN A 73 30.42 10.26 -0.46
CA ASN A 73 30.00 11.66 -0.35
C ASN A 73 28.50 11.93 -0.63
N SER A 74 27.63 10.92 -0.54
CA SER A 74 26.18 11.11 -0.71
C SER A 74 25.33 10.37 0.33
N LYS A 75 24.16 10.93 0.66
CA LYS A 75 23.11 10.21 1.40
C LYS A 75 22.35 9.18 0.52
N LYS A 76 22.62 9.12 -0.79
CA LYS A 76 21.93 8.26 -1.76
C LYS A 76 22.42 6.80 -1.67
N LYS A 77 21.47 5.86 -1.63
CA LYS A 77 21.73 4.41 -1.63
C LYS A 77 22.27 3.95 -2.98
N ILE A 78 23.18 2.97 -2.94
CA ILE A 78 23.83 2.42 -4.14
C ILE A 78 22.86 1.54 -4.93
N PHE A 79 22.29 0.52 -4.30
CA PHE A 79 21.48 -0.49 -4.97
C PHE A 79 19.99 -0.13 -4.94
N THR A 80 19.62 0.88 -5.72
CA THR A 80 18.22 1.29 -5.90
C THR A 80 17.66 0.80 -7.23
N ILE A 81 16.32 0.74 -7.35
CA ILE A 81 15.64 0.44 -8.63
C ILE A 81 16.13 1.41 -9.72
N LYS A 82 16.22 2.71 -9.40
CA LYS A 82 16.75 3.74 -10.30
C LYS A 82 18.12 3.39 -10.86
N ASN A 83 19.07 3.06 -9.98
CA ASN A 83 20.44 2.79 -10.40
C ASN A 83 20.53 1.48 -11.20
N LEU A 84 19.87 0.41 -10.76
CA LEU A 84 19.90 -0.87 -11.46
C LEU A 84 19.17 -0.82 -12.82
N ALA A 85 18.03 -0.11 -12.90
CA ALA A 85 17.31 0.12 -14.15
C ALA A 85 18.15 0.93 -15.15
N SER A 86 18.92 1.91 -14.66
CA SER A 86 19.85 2.69 -15.50
C SER A 86 20.97 1.81 -16.09
N ILE A 87 21.52 0.86 -15.32
CA ILE A 87 22.54 -0.09 -15.84
C ILE A 87 21.96 -0.95 -16.98
N LEU A 88 20.70 -1.33 -16.86
CA LEU A 88 19.99 -2.14 -17.85
C LEU A 88 19.41 -1.34 -19.01
N LYS A 89 19.53 0.00 -19.01
CA LYS A 89 18.86 0.90 -19.97
C LYS A 89 17.35 0.68 -20.07
N ILE A 90 16.69 0.37 -18.95
CA ILE A 90 15.22 0.26 -18.86
C ILE A 90 14.64 1.31 -17.92
N SER A 91 13.34 1.57 -18.03
CA SER A 91 12.66 2.48 -17.12
C SER A 91 12.50 1.87 -15.72
N GLU A 92 12.47 2.72 -14.68
CA GLU A 92 12.18 2.31 -13.29
C GLU A 92 10.81 1.60 -13.19
N LYS A 93 9.85 2.04 -14.01
CA LYS A 93 8.50 1.45 -14.08
C LYS A 93 8.55 0.03 -14.62
N SER A 94 9.31 -0.19 -15.70
CA SER A 94 9.51 -1.52 -16.30
C SER A 94 10.22 -2.47 -15.33
N PHE A 95 11.30 -2.01 -14.67
CA PHE A 95 12.00 -2.79 -13.66
C PHE A 95 11.05 -3.19 -12.51
N SER A 96 10.26 -2.23 -12.02
CA SER A 96 9.31 -2.46 -10.93
C SER A 96 8.20 -3.43 -11.31
N LYS A 97 7.70 -3.37 -12.54
CA LYS A 97 6.67 -4.28 -13.08
C LYS A 97 7.21 -5.72 -13.10
N LEU A 98 8.36 -5.94 -13.72
CA LEU A 98 9.00 -7.25 -13.81
C LEU A 98 9.33 -7.82 -12.42
N ASN A 99 9.82 -6.97 -11.50
CA ASN A 99 10.10 -7.39 -10.14
C ASN A 99 8.85 -7.92 -9.42
N LYS A 100 7.68 -7.30 -9.64
CA LYS A 100 6.41 -7.76 -9.06
C LYS A 100 5.98 -9.10 -9.65
N GLU A 101 6.08 -9.25 -10.98
CA GLU A 101 5.74 -10.46 -11.72
C GLU A 101 6.59 -11.65 -11.28
N ILE A 102 7.92 -11.52 -11.25
CA ILE A 102 8.84 -12.64 -10.96
C ILE A 102 8.75 -13.08 -9.49
N PHE A 103 8.66 -12.12 -8.57
CA PHE A 103 8.72 -12.43 -7.15
C PHE A 103 7.36 -12.69 -6.54
N ASN A 104 6.27 -12.73 -7.35
CA ASN A 104 4.89 -12.84 -6.88
C ASN A 104 4.71 -12.05 -5.59
N LYS A 105 5.14 -10.78 -5.62
CA LYS A 105 4.60 -9.83 -4.67
C LYS A 105 3.17 -9.58 -5.09
N ASN A 106 2.29 -10.55 -4.84
CA ASN A 106 0.98 -10.23 -4.30
C ASN A 106 1.29 -9.21 -3.22
N ILE A 107 0.94 -7.96 -3.46
CA ILE A 107 0.90 -6.97 -2.38
C ILE A 107 -0.34 -7.34 -1.56
N ASN A 108 -0.22 -8.44 -0.84
CA ASN A 108 -0.86 -8.68 0.44
C ASN A 108 0.29 -8.77 1.45
N VAL A 109 1.14 -7.73 1.54
CA VAL A 109 1.94 -7.32 2.72
C VAL A 109 2.52 -5.93 2.42
N GLN A 110 1.92 -4.90 3.03
CA GLN A 110 2.61 -3.86 3.81
C GLN A 110 3.93 -3.30 3.25
N LYS A 111 3.89 -2.76 2.04
CA LYS A 111 4.55 -1.48 1.79
C LYS A 111 3.50 -0.52 1.28
N TYR A 112 2.87 0.13 2.25
CA TYR A 112 2.49 1.53 2.15
C TYR A 112 3.55 2.26 1.30
N ASN A 113 3.29 2.38 0.00
CA ASN A 113 3.63 3.59 -0.70
C ASN A 113 2.74 4.68 -0.08
N ASN A 114 3.11 5.09 1.13
CA ASN A 114 2.86 6.42 1.65
C ASN A 114 3.75 7.39 0.87
N LYS A 115 3.56 7.45 -0.46
CA LYS A 115 3.06 8.70 -0.98
C LYS A 115 1.57 8.52 -0.95
N ASP A 116 1.00 8.71 0.24
CA ASP A 116 -0.41 8.89 0.36
C ASP A 116 -0.75 10.01 -0.62
N LYS A 117 -1.39 9.63 -1.72
CA LYS A 117 -2.21 10.58 -2.47
C LYS A 117 -3.33 11.12 -1.56
N ASN A 118 -3.55 10.52 -0.39
CA ASN A 118 -4.46 10.98 0.66
C ASN A 118 -3.79 11.80 1.79
N LEU A 119 -2.45 11.85 1.97
CA LEU A 119 -1.85 12.69 3.04
C LEU A 119 -2.01 14.17 2.71
N ASN A 120 -2.06 14.51 1.43
CA ASN A 120 -2.34 15.88 1.02
C ASN A 120 -3.81 16.27 1.25
N GLU A 121 -4.76 15.34 1.19
CA GLU A 121 -6.18 15.63 1.49
C GLU A 121 -6.42 15.85 2.99
N PHE A 122 -5.66 15.16 3.87
CA PHE A 122 -5.83 15.26 5.32
C PHE A 122 -4.79 16.13 6.04
N LYS A 123 -3.90 16.84 5.33
CA LYS A 123 -2.86 17.69 5.95
C LYS A 123 -3.44 18.73 6.91
N ASN A 124 -4.58 19.32 6.55
CA ASN A 124 -5.29 20.28 7.41
C ASN A 124 -5.99 19.58 8.58
N ILE A 125 -6.58 18.40 8.34
CA ILE A 125 -7.25 17.60 9.37
C ILE A 125 -6.26 17.13 10.45
N ASN A 126 -5.04 16.75 10.07
CA ASN A 126 -3.98 16.37 11.02
C ASN A 126 -3.54 17.54 11.93
N LYS A 127 -3.58 18.79 11.45
CA LYS A 127 -3.33 19.97 12.29
C LYS A 127 -4.47 20.17 13.30
N ILE A 128 -5.71 20.01 12.87
CA ILE A 128 -6.91 20.12 13.71
C ILE A 128 -6.91 19.01 14.78
N ILE A 129 -6.66 17.75 14.39
CA ILE A 129 -6.57 16.62 15.31
C ILE A 129 -5.49 16.90 16.36
N LYS A 130 -4.28 17.34 15.98
CA LYS A 130 -3.24 17.67 16.96
C LYS A 130 -3.64 18.78 17.95
N LYS A 131 -4.43 19.76 17.51
CA LYS A 131 -4.85 20.90 18.34
C LYS A 131 -6.00 20.54 19.29
N TYR A 132 -6.94 19.72 18.84
CA TYR A 132 -8.21 19.46 19.54
C TYR A 132 -8.38 18.02 20.04
N LYS A 133 -7.36 17.17 19.89
CA LYS A 133 -7.37 15.82 20.44
C LYS A 133 -7.50 15.88 21.96
N ARG A 134 -8.41 15.07 22.51
CA ARG A 134 -8.54 14.88 23.95
C ARG A 134 -7.24 14.37 24.56
N ASN A 135 -6.82 14.99 25.66
CA ASN A 135 -5.64 14.58 26.43
C ASN A 135 -5.93 13.40 27.38
N THR A 136 -7.20 13.04 27.56
CA THR A 136 -7.62 11.89 28.37
C THR A 136 -7.44 10.59 27.61
N LYS A 137 -6.98 9.54 28.29
CA LYS A 137 -6.90 8.19 27.71
C LYS A 137 -8.30 7.74 27.27
N ALA A 138 -8.48 7.45 25.99
CA ALA A 138 -9.73 6.93 25.47
C ALA A 138 -10.02 5.55 26.10
N PRO A 139 -11.29 5.24 26.43
CA PRO A 139 -11.66 3.90 26.90
C PRO A 139 -11.40 2.86 25.81
N ASN A 140 -11.31 1.58 26.19
CA ASN A 140 -11.09 0.52 25.21
C ASN A 140 -12.26 0.45 24.22
N LEU A 141 -11.94 0.49 22.92
CA LEU A 141 -12.94 0.45 21.88
C LEU A 141 -13.44 -0.98 21.66
N THR A 142 -14.61 -1.30 22.21
CA THR A 142 -15.27 -2.58 21.97
C THR A 142 -15.96 -2.61 20.61
N LYS A 143 -16.24 -3.80 20.08
CA LYS A 143 -17.05 -4.00 18.88
C LYS A 143 -18.40 -3.27 18.96
N LYS A 144 -19.12 -3.41 20.08
CA LYS A 144 -20.39 -2.71 20.32
C LYS A 144 -20.21 -1.19 20.30
N GLY A 145 -19.14 -0.69 20.92
CA GLY A 145 -18.79 0.73 20.93
C GLY A 145 -18.52 1.28 19.53
N LEU A 146 -17.74 0.56 18.72
CA LEU A 146 -17.44 1.00 17.35
C LEU A 146 -18.69 0.98 16.46
N ILE A 147 -19.55 -0.03 16.59
CA ILE A 147 -20.86 -0.08 15.89
C ILE A 147 -21.72 1.13 16.27
N ALA A 148 -21.78 1.47 17.56
CA ALA A 148 -22.53 2.64 18.03
C ALA A 148 -21.95 3.94 17.45
N ILE A 149 -20.62 4.08 17.41
CA ILE A 149 -19.95 5.25 16.81
C ILE A 149 -20.31 5.39 15.33
N PHE A 150 -20.30 4.30 14.57
CA PHE A 150 -20.72 4.32 13.17
C PHE A 150 -22.17 4.80 13.03
N LYS A 151 -23.10 4.22 13.80
CA LYS A 151 -24.53 4.62 13.77
C LYS A 151 -24.72 6.09 14.13
N ILE A 152 -24.07 6.56 15.19
CA ILE A 152 -24.18 7.95 15.64
C ILE A 152 -23.63 8.90 14.58
N ASN A 153 -22.48 8.58 13.98
CA ASN A 153 -21.92 9.39 12.89
C ASN A 153 -22.85 9.42 11.68
N TYR A 154 -23.49 8.31 11.35
CA TYR A 154 -24.45 8.24 10.27
C TYR A 154 -25.64 9.19 10.50
N GLU A 155 -26.22 9.19 11.69
CA GLU A 155 -27.32 10.11 12.03
C GLU A 155 -26.88 11.58 12.03
N TYR A 156 -25.69 11.90 12.56
CA TYR A 156 -25.16 13.27 12.48
C TYR A 156 -24.93 13.73 11.05
N LEU A 157 -24.42 12.86 10.18
CA LEU A 157 -24.15 13.21 8.80
C LEU A 157 -25.44 13.36 7.99
N LYS A 158 -26.50 12.60 8.29
CA LYS A 158 -27.84 12.86 7.71
C LYS A 158 -28.33 14.28 8.02
N PHE A 159 -28.11 14.76 9.24
CA PHE A 159 -28.49 16.11 9.63
C PHE A 159 -27.61 17.17 8.93
N LEU A 160 -26.29 16.98 8.95
CA LEU A 160 -25.31 17.91 8.36
C LEU A 160 -25.41 18.02 6.84
N TYR A 161 -25.79 16.94 6.17
CA TYR A 161 -25.99 16.87 4.73
C TYR A 161 -27.47 16.68 4.38
N SER A 162 -28.36 17.33 5.15
CA SER A 162 -29.81 17.26 4.93
C SER A 162 -30.24 17.82 3.56
N ASP A 163 -29.38 18.64 2.95
CA ASP A 163 -29.50 19.16 1.58
C ASP A 163 -29.10 18.13 0.51
N LYS A 164 -28.52 16.99 0.90
CA LYS A 164 -28.01 15.97 -0.03
C LYS A 164 -28.79 14.68 0.10
N THR A 165 -29.01 14.05 -1.03
CA THR A 165 -29.53 12.69 -1.10
C THR A 165 -28.47 11.64 -0.71
N ALA A 166 -27.18 12.01 -0.61
CA ALA A 166 -26.10 11.12 -0.15
C ALA A 166 -24.74 11.75 0.09
N ILE A 167 -23.87 10.89 0.64
CA ILE A 167 -22.44 11.12 0.82
C ILE A 167 -21.62 9.90 0.37
N LYS A 168 -20.39 10.12 -0.07
CA LYS A 168 -19.47 9.02 -0.41
C LYS A 168 -19.09 8.23 0.85
N ILE A 169 -18.94 6.91 0.74
CA ILE A 169 -18.46 6.05 1.85
C ILE A 169 -17.11 6.56 2.38
N LYS A 170 -16.21 7.01 1.50
CA LYS A 170 -14.92 7.59 1.90
C LYS A 170 -15.07 8.86 2.74
N GLU A 171 -16.05 9.72 2.41
CA GLU A 171 -16.34 10.95 3.17
C GLU A 171 -16.98 10.60 4.53
N TYR A 172 -17.89 9.63 4.56
CA TYR A 172 -18.44 9.09 5.81
C TYR A 172 -17.32 8.54 6.72
N LEU A 173 -16.45 7.68 6.20
CA LEU A 173 -15.34 7.10 6.96
C LEU A 173 -14.31 8.15 7.38
N ALA A 174 -14.10 9.21 6.58
CA ALA A 174 -13.27 10.33 6.96
C ALA A 174 -13.79 11.07 8.19
N ASN A 175 -15.11 11.28 8.29
CA ASN A 175 -15.74 11.88 9.46
C ASN A 175 -15.62 10.99 10.70
N VAL A 176 -15.89 9.69 10.55
CA VAL A 176 -15.71 8.73 11.65
C VAL A 176 -14.26 8.69 12.13
N TYR A 177 -13.30 8.65 11.20
CA TYR A 177 -11.88 8.67 11.50
C TYR A 177 -11.46 9.93 12.25
N MET A 178 -11.94 11.10 11.81
CA MET A 178 -11.66 12.38 12.45
C MET A 178 -12.23 12.41 13.88
N ASN A 179 -13.47 11.97 14.07
CA ASN A 179 -14.12 11.93 15.39
C ASN A 179 -13.42 10.97 16.36
N LEU A 180 -13.02 9.78 15.89
CA LEU A 180 -12.23 8.85 16.69
C LEU A 180 -10.85 9.44 17.07
N SER A 181 -10.18 10.07 16.11
CA SER A 181 -8.87 10.68 16.34
C SER A 181 -8.92 11.83 17.34
N LEU A 182 -9.94 12.69 17.24
CA LEU A 182 -10.22 13.77 18.20
C LEU A 182 -10.55 13.23 19.60
N ALA A 183 -11.27 12.10 19.66
CA ALA A 183 -11.60 11.45 20.93
C ALA A 183 -10.42 10.74 21.60
N GLY A 184 -9.24 10.68 20.95
CA GLY A 184 -8.03 10.09 21.53
C GLY A 184 -7.65 8.72 20.98
N TYR A 185 -8.46 8.13 20.09
CA TYR A 185 -8.19 6.81 19.52
C TYR A 185 -7.08 6.88 18.45
N ASN A 186 -6.21 5.86 18.44
CA ASN A 186 -5.16 5.70 17.45
C ASN A 186 -5.48 4.50 16.55
N ILE A 187 -6.43 4.67 15.65
CA ILE A 187 -6.84 3.64 14.67
C ILE A 187 -6.37 4.10 13.30
N GLU A 188 -5.72 3.22 12.54
CA GLU A 188 -5.36 3.53 11.15
C GLU A 188 -6.62 3.61 10.28
N TYR A 189 -6.67 4.54 9.31
CA TYR A 189 -7.83 4.68 8.42
C TYR A 189 -8.15 3.38 7.66
N SER A 190 -7.13 2.67 7.19
CA SER A 190 -7.25 1.34 6.57
C SER A 190 -7.90 0.32 7.50
N LYS A 191 -7.53 0.32 8.79
CA LYS A 191 -8.15 -0.53 9.80
C LYS A 191 -9.61 -0.16 10.04
N LEU A 192 -9.94 1.13 9.98
CA LEU A 192 -11.32 1.60 10.09
C LEU A 192 -12.17 1.16 8.88
N GLU A 193 -11.62 1.20 7.66
CA GLU A 193 -12.26 0.68 6.45
C GLU A 193 -12.56 -0.83 6.59
N GLU A 194 -11.60 -1.62 7.06
CA GLU A 194 -11.81 -3.05 7.33
C GLU A 194 -12.93 -3.29 8.34
N LEU A 195 -12.89 -2.58 9.48
CA LEU A 195 -13.88 -2.72 10.55
C LEU A 195 -15.27 -2.26 10.12
N PHE A 196 -15.35 -1.24 9.27
CA PHE A 196 -16.61 -0.83 8.65
C PHE A 196 -17.17 -1.95 7.77
N GLY A 197 -16.35 -2.56 6.90
CA GLY A 197 -16.75 -3.70 6.09
C GLY A 197 -17.23 -4.90 6.92
N GLU A 198 -16.51 -5.21 8.01
CA GLU A 198 -16.87 -6.30 8.94
C GLU A 198 -18.21 -6.05 9.65
N TYR A 199 -18.46 -4.80 10.06
CA TYR A 199 -19.62 -4.44 10.87
C TYR A 199 -20.79 -3.86 10.09
N PHE A 200 -20.62 -3.67 8.79
CA PHE A 200 -21.60 -3.02 7.91
C PHE A 200 -23.03 -3.54 8.11
N LYS A 201 -23.18 -4.87 8.16
CA LYS A 201 -24.47 -5.56 8.37
C LYS A 201 -25.22 -5.17 9.66
N TYR A 202 -24.54 -4.56 10.63
CA TYR A 202 -25.13 -4.15 11.90
C TYR A 202 -25.47 -2.66 11.96
N LEU A 203 -25.14 -1.88 10.92
CA LEU A 203 -25.19 -0.42 10.95
C LEU A 203 -26.53 0.16 10.49
N ASN A 204 -27.41 -0.63 9.86
CA ASN A 204 -28.66 -0.17 9.26
C ASN A 204 -28.47 1.03 8.29
N ILE A 205 -27.36 1.01 7.54
CA ILE A 205 -27.04 2.01 6.51
C ILE A 205 -27.58 1.48 5.17
N VAL A 206 -28.27 2.33 4.41
CA VAL A 206 -28.84 1.99 3.10
C VAL A 206 -27.81 2.25 2.00
N VAL A 207 -27.57 1.26 1.14
CA VAL A 207 -26.49 1.24 0.13
C VAL A 207 -27.05 1.09 -1.28
N THR A 208 -26.23 1.46 -2.26
CA THR A 208 -26.69 1.98 -3.52
C THR A 208 -25.51 1.96 -4.55
N ASP A 209 -25.73 1.39 -5.73
CA ASP A 209 -24.81 1.16 -6.88
C ASP A 209 -24.30 2.40 -7.66
N GLY A 210 -22.98 2.62 -7.68
CA GLY A 210 -22.31 3.60 -8.55
C GLY A 210 -21.89 3.06 -9.94
N ARG A 211 -21.43 3.95 -10.85
CA ARG A 211 -21.04 3.62 -12.24
C ARG A 211 -19.75 2.75 -12.41
N SER A 212 -19.08 2.28 -11.35
CA SER A 212 -17.75 1.62 -11.44
C SER A 212 -17.64 0.32 -10.61
N SER A 213 -17.11 -0.75 -11.24
CA SER A 213 -16.95 -2.12 -10.68
C SER A 213 -16.10 -2.25 -9.42
N LYS A 214 -15.42 -1.18 -9.02
CA LYS A 214 -14.58 -1.13 -7.81
C LYS A 214 -15.30 -0.53 -6.59
N ASP A 215 -16.56 -0.14 -6.76
CA ASP A 215 -17.37 0.57 -5.77
C ASP A 215 -18.51 -0.30 -5.21
N PHE A 216 -18.42 -1.64 -5.31
CA PHE A 216 -19.57 -2.53 -5.08
C PHE A 216 -19.51 -3.41 -3.82
N VAL A 217 -20.69 -3.54 -3.18
CA VAL A 217 -21.20 -4.74 -2.48
C VAL A 217 -22.60 -5.02 -3.03
N LYS A 218 -22.88 -6.26 -3.47
CA LYS A 218 -24.16 -6.65 -4.13
C LYS A 218 -25.34 -6.79 -3.15
N ILE A 219 -26.53 -6.36 -3.61
CA ILE A 219 -27.81 -6.26 -2.87
C ILE A 219 -28.94 -6.91 -3.71
N LYS A 220 -29.97 -7.49 -3.07
CA LYS A 220 -31.18 -8.03 -3.72
C LYS A 220 -32.36 -7.05 -3.65
N ASP A 221 -33.26 -7.15 -4.63
CA ASP A 221 -34.40 -6.27 -4.90
C ASP A 221 -35.78 -6.96 -4.70
N ILE A 222 -36.84 -6.14 -4.83
CA ILE A 222 -38.25 -6.29 -5.24
C ILE A 222 -39.40 -6.48 -4.22
N TYR A 223 -39.18 -6.53 -2.91
CA TYR A 223 -40.30 -6.72 -1.95
C TYR A 223 -40.52 -5.62 -0.90
N ASN A 224 -40.18 -4.36 -1.20
CA ASN A 224 -40.68 -3.13 -0.53
C ASN A 224 -40.67 -3.07 1.03
N ASN A 225 -39.81 -2.20 1.61
CA ASN A 225 -40.06 -1.28 2.77
C ASN A 225 -38.73 -0.97 3.51
N GLU A 226 -38.38 0.23 4.00
CA GLU A 226 -38.97 1.58 4.03
C GLU A 226 -37.82 2.63 4.02
N ASN A 227 -38.17 3.88 3.74
CA ASN A 227 -37.32 4.92 3.13
C ASN A 227 -36.22 5.53 4.02
N PHE A 228 -34.95 5.38 3.63
CA PHE A 228 -33.94 6.45 3.63
C PHE A 228 -32.78 6.03 2.71
N LYS A 229 -32.66 6.60 1.51
CA LYS A 229 -31.66 6.19 0.50
C LYS A 229 -30.51 7.19 0.47
N VAL A 230 -29.27 6.68 0.44
CA VAL A 230 -28.03 7.46 0.33
C VAL A 230 -27.48 7.26 -1.08
N TYR A 231 -27.94 7.99 -2.13
CA TYR A 231 -27.30 8.07 -3.48
C TYR A 231 -26.58 9.36 -3.94
N ILE A 232 -25.38 9.18 -4.47
CA ILE A 232 -24.40 10.20 -4.89
C ILE A 232 -24.57 10.51 -6.38
N GLU A 233 -24.75 11.79 -6.71
CA GLU A 233 -24.58 12.33 -8.07
C GLU A 233 -23.65 13.55 -8.04
N PHE A 234 -22.79 13.72 -9.05
CA PHE A 234 -22.07 14.98 -9.30
C PHE A 234 -22.51 15.53 -10.65
N MET A 235 -22.95 16.79 -10.66
CA MET A 235 -23.18 17.60 -11.87
C MET A 235 -21.87 18.01 -12.55
N ARG A 236 -22.05 18.36 -13.84
CA ARG A 236 -21.11 18.67 -14.93
C ARG A 236 -19.84 19.44 -14.57
#